data_AF-A0A6V8PRV4-F1
#
_entry.id   AF-A0A6V8PRV4-F1
#
_cell.length_a   1.000
_cell.length_b   1.000
_cell.length_c   1.000
_cell.angle_alpha   90.00
_cell.angle_beta   90.00
_cell.angle_gamma   90.00
#
_symmetry.space_group_name_H-M   'P 1'
#
loop_
_entity.id
_entity.type
_entity.pdbx_description
1 polymer ?
#
loop_
_entity_poly.entity_id
_entity_poly.type
_entity_poly.pdbx_seq_one_letter_code
_entity_poly.pdbx_strand_id
1 'polypeptide(L)' 'MVQYETKIGDRWYPVVRYDTAHGVAHKDVLNHEGLREKVILGEMDYKEALNLADADIRENWTSYKAQFLRRMGK' A
#
# COMPACT_ATOMS: atom_id res chain seq x y z
N MET A 1 7.97 -2.24 -7.47
CA MET A 1 6.60 -1.90 -7.07
C MET A 1 5.71 -3.13 -6.85
N VAL A 2 5.00 -3.17 -5.71
CA VAL A 2 3.91 -4.11 -5.37
C VAL A 2 2.73 -3.28 -4.83
N GLN A 3 1.49 -3.60 -5.19
CA GLN A 3 0.33 -2.78 -4.80
C GLN A 3 -0.89 -3.64 -4.46
N TYR A 4 -1.59 -3.26 -3.39
CA TYR A 4 -2.92 -3.77 -3.09
C TYR A 4 -3.99 -2.78 -3.60
N GLU A 5 -4.93 -3.30 -4.37
CA GLU A 5 -6.09 -2.58 -4.89
C GLU A 5 -7.39 -3.20 -4.41
N THR A 6 -8.40 -2.37 -4.24
CA THR A 6 -9.75 -2.81 -3.86
C THR A 6 -10.77 -2.27 -4.85
N LYS A 7 -11.71 -3.12 -5.26
CA LYS A 7 -12.81 -2.73 -6.17
C LYS A 7 -13.99 -2.22 -5.35
N ILE A 8 -14.47 -1.02 -5.68
CA ILE A 8 -15.66 -0.39 -5.08
C ILE A 8 -16.54 0.08 -6.24
N GLY A 9 -17.73 -0.52 -6.37
CA GLY A 9 -18.54 -0.41 -7.58
C GLY A 9 -17.77 -0.94 -8.80
N ASP A 10 -17.69 -0.13 -9.86
CA ASP A 10 -16.97 -0.47 -11.09
C ASP A 10 -15.55 0.11 -11.16
N ARG A 11 -15.06 0.71 -10.07
CA ARG A 11 -13.73 1.33 -10.02
C ARG A 11 -12.79 0.57 -9.09
N TRP A 12 -11.55 0.39 -9.56
CA TRP A 12 -10.43 -0.07 -8.73
C TRP A 12 -9.75 1.13 -8.09
N TYR A 13 -9.42 0.99 -6.80
CA TYR A 13 -8.72 1.99 -6.03
C TYR A 13 -7.43 1.40 -5.44
N PRO A 14 -6.29 2.08 -5.60
CA PRO A 14 -5.08 1.71 -4.87
C PRO A 14 -5.29 2.01 -3.38
N VAL A 15 -4.85 1.10 -2.51
CA VAL A 15 -5.01 1.22 -1.06
C VAL A 15 -3.67 1.32 -0.35
N VAL A 16 -2.72 0.46 -0.72
CA VAL A 16 -1.33 0.53 -0.25
C VAL A 16 -0.39 0.11 -1.38
N ARG A 17 0.72 0.82 -1.52
CA ARG A 17 1.75 0.57 -2.52
C ARG A 17 3.12 0.53 -1.88
N TYR A 18 3.92 -0.44 -2.27
CA TYR A 18 5.33 -0.58 -1.90
C TYR A 18 6.18 -0.35 -3.12
N ASP A 19 7.25 0.43 -2.97
CA ASP A 19 8.23 0.61 -4.03
C ASP A 19 9.63 0.87 -3.48
N THR A 20 10.63 0.77 -4.33
CA THR A 20 12.03 1.03 -3.99
C THR A 20 12.58 2.11 -4.91
N ALA A 21 13.22 3.12 -4.33
CA ALA A 21 13.89 4.18 -5.08
C ALA A 21 15.26 4.44 -4.46
N HIS A 22 16.31 4.40 -5.28
CA HIS A 22 17.70 4.59 -4.83
C HIS A 22 18.12 3.68 -3.66
N GLY A 23 17.65 2.42 -3.64
CA GLY A 23 17.95 1.47 -2.55
C GLY A 23 17.12 1.66 -1.28
N VAL A 24 16.19 2.61 -1.28
CA VAL A 24 15.31 2.90 -0.13
C VAL A 24 13.89 2.40 -0.42
N ALA A 25 13.41 1.49 0.41
CA ALA A 25 12.04 1.01 0.37
C ALA A 25 11.09 2.00 1.03
N HIS A 26 9.90 2.15 0.45
CA HIS A 26 8.83 2.98 0.99
C HIS A 26 7.47 2.32 0.84
N LYS A 27 6.58 2.67 1.76
CA LYS A 27 5.17 2.29 1.79
C LYS A 27 4.29 3.54 1.66
N ASP A 28 3.52 3.59 0.61
CA ASP A 28 2.51 4.61 0.35
C ASP A 28 1.14 4.07 0.77
N VAL A 29 0.46 4.76 1.70
CA VAL A 29 -0.95 4.49 2.05
C VAL A 29 -1.82 5.49 1.31
N LEU A 30 -2.80 4.99 0.57
CA LEU A 30 -3.65 5.79 -0.30
C LEU A 30 -5.09 5.89 0.24
N ASN A 31 -5.80 6.94 -0.17
CA ASN A 31 -7.25 7.09 -0.05
C ASN A 31 -7.87 7.29 -1.46
N HIS A 32 -9.16 7.56 -1.53
CA HIS A 32 -9.84 7.77 -2.82
C HIS A 32 -9.43 9.07 -3.54
N GLU A 33 -8.70 9.97 -2.88
CA GLU A 33 -8.22 11.24 -3.41
C GLU A 33 -6.76 11.16 -3.86
N GLY A 34 -6.00 10.15 -3.41
CA GLY A 34 -4.61 9.92 -3.78
C GLY A 34 -3.74 9.45 -2.62
N LEU A 35 -2.47 9.88 -2.64
CA LEU A 35 -1.50 9.58 -1.58
C LEU A 35 -1.91 10.29 -0.29
N ARG A 36 -2.04 9.53 0.79
CA ARG A 36 -2.32 10.08 2.12
C ARG A 36 -1.09 10.12 3.01
N GLU A 37 -0.29 9.07 2.96
CA GLU A 37 0.86 8.92 3.84
C GLU A 37 1.96 8.16 3.13
N LYS A 38 3.20 8.64 3.28
CA LYS A 38 4.40 7.99 2.79
C LYS A 38 5.28 7.61 3.97
N VAL A 39 5.61 6.33 4.08
CA VAL A 39 6.44 5.78 5.15
C VAL A 39 7.75 5.29 4.54
N ILE A 40 8.88 5.76 5.07
CA ILE A 40 10.21 5.25 4.70
C ILE A 40 10.45 3.99 5.52
N LEU A 41 10.73 2.87 4.84
CA LEU A 41 10.99 1.57 5.48
C LEU A 41 12.48 1.34 5.74
N GLY A 42 13.35 2.10 5.07
CA GLY A 42 14.80 2.02 5.20
C GLY A 42 15.49 1.49 3.94
N GLU A 43 16.79 1.29 4.04
CA GLU A 43 17.59 0.66 2.99
C GLU A 43 17.26 -0.83 2.94
N MET A 44 16.87 -1.31 1.77
CA MET A 44 16.54 -2.71 1.51
C MET A 44 16.95 -3.06 0.09
N ASP A 45 17.45 -4.29 -0.10
CA ASP A 45 17.56 -4.81 -1.45
C ASP A 45 16.16 -5.09 -2.03
N TYR A 46 16.11 -5.35 -3.34
CA TYR A 46 14.84 -5.59 -4.02
C TYR A 46 14.09 -6.82 -3.48
N LYS A 47 14.81 -7.87 -3.10
CA LYS A 47 14.23 -9.14 -2.63
C LYS A 47 13.64 -8.96 -1.23
N GLU A 48 14.35 -8.28 -0.35
CA GLU A 48 13.89 -7.92 1.00
C GLU A 48 12.62 -7.06 0.92
N ALA A 49 12.64 -6.00 0.11
CA ALA A 49 11.49 -5.13 -0.08
C ALA A 49 10.28 -5.87 -0.67
N LEU A 50 10.51 -6.77 -1.64
CA LEU A 50 9.46 -7.59 -2.24
C LEU A 50 8.83 -8.55 -1.22
N ASN A 51 9.65 -9.28 -0.46
CA ASN A 51 9.16 -10.22 0.55
C ASN A 51 8.38 -9.51 1.65
N LEU A 52 8.85 -8.33 2.08
CA LEU A 52 8.16 -7.51 3.07
C LEU A 52 6.80 -7.03 2.55
N ALA A 53 6.75 -6.54 1.31
CA ALA A 53 5.52 -6.07 0.69
C ALA A 53 4.47 -7.20 0.56
N ASP A 54 4.90 -8.38 0.10
CA ASP A 54 4.02 -9.54 -0.06
C ASP A 54 3.46 -10.02 1.29
N ALA A 55 4.33 -10.18 2.29
CA ALA A 55 3.93 -10.60 3.63
C ALA A 55 2.94 -9.61 4.28
N ASP A 56 3.27 -8.32 4.26
CA ASP A 56 2.42 -7.29 4.86
C ASP A 56 1.04 -7.22 4.18
N ILE A 57 0.98 -7.22 2.85
CA ILE A 57 -0.30 -7.19 2.13
C ILE A 57 -1.12 -8.44 2.46
N ARG A 58 -0.51 -9.62 2.42
CA ARG A 58 -1.20 -10.88 2.71
C ARG A 58 -1.80 -10.91 4.12
N GLU A 59 -1.07 -10.38 5.09
CA GLU A 59 -1.47 -10.38 6.51
C GLU A 59 -2.47 -9.25 6.85
N ASN A 60 -2.40 -8.12 6.15
CA ASN A 60 -3.11 -6.90 6.56
C ASN A 60 -4.15 -6.37 5.55
N TRP A 61 -4.36 -7.00 4.39
CA TRP A 61 -5.25 -6.45 3.34
C TRP A 61 -6.68 -6.15 3.81
N THR A 62 -7.24 -6.96 4.72
CA THR A 62 -8.59 -6.75 5.28
C THR A 62 -8.66 -5.46 6.09
N SER A 63 -7.66 -5.24 6.94
CA SER A 63 -7.49 -4.02 7.73
C SER A 63 -7.30 -2.80 6.83
N TYR A 64 -6.46 -2.91 5.79
CA TYR A 64 -6.29 -1.84 4.81
C TYR A 64 -7.59 -1.48 4.10
N LYS A 65 -8.36 -2.47 3.63
CA LYS A 65 -9.67 -2.26 3.01
C LYS A 65 -10.65 -1.58 3.96
N ALA A 66 -10.75 -2.06 5.20
CA ALA A 66 -11.65 -1.49 6.20
C ALA A 66 -11.31 -0.02 6.50
N GLN A 67 -10.02 0.31 6.61
CA GLN A 67 -9.56 1.68 6.79
C GLN A 67 -9.86 2.57 5.57
N PHE A 68 -9.69 2.05 4.37
CA PHE A 68 -9.99 2.75 3.13
C PHE A 68 -11.49 3.10 3.04
N LEU A 69 -12.37 2.12 3.24
CA LEU A 69 -13.82 2.31 3.21
C LEU A 69 -14.29 3.30 4.29
N ARG A 70 -13.76 3.20 5.52
CA ARG A 70 -14.08 4.15 6.60
C ARG A 70 -13.72 5.59 6.24
N ARG A 71 -12.65 5.80 5.47
CA ARG A 71 -12.22 7.14 5.05
C ARG A 71 -13.02 7.67 3.87
N MET A 72 -13.51 6.80 2.99
CA MET A 72 -14.35 7.18 1.84
C MET A 72 -15.76 7.65 2.24
N GLY A 73 -16.28 7.17 3.37
CA GLY A 73 -17.56 7.63 3.92
C GLY A 73 -17.47 8.90 4.78
N LYS A 74 -16.29 9.53 4.86
CA LYS A 74 -16.10 10.85 5.48
C LYS A 74 -15.97 11.91 4.39
#